data_AF-H5TLT6-F1
#
_entry.id   AF-H5TLT6-F1
#
_cell.length_a   1.000
_cell.length_b   1.000
_cell.length_c   1.000
_cell.angle_alpha   90.00
_cell.angle_beta   90.00
_cell.angle_gamma   90.00
#
_symmetry.space_group_name_H-M   'P 1'
#
loop_
_entity.id
_entity.type
_entity.pdbx_description
1 polymer ?
#
loop_
_entity_poly.entity_id
_entity_poly.type
_entity_poly.pdbx_seq_one_letter_code
_entity_poly.pdbx_strand_id
1 'polypeptide(L)'
;MSELLTEREASAPRDELAELTGIRTGHSSAPTDATLGRLLPDFHRPDQDAELTADAVNGRLNSALRSVNEPKIIDAKLAASTTMLATLPDGGGDVSLTEEEAMSWLTALNDVRLALGAMLGISEDTPDQLPADHPHAAHLDVYHWLTVIQELLVEAMI
;
A
#
# COMPACT_ATOMS: atom_id res chain seq x y z
N MET A 1 4.79 -4.42 -7.25
CA MET A 1 4.57 -3.78 -5.93
C MET A 1 5.76 -3.99 -5.00
N SER A 2 6.15 -5.25 -4.72
CA SER A 2 7.30 -5.53 -3.84
C SER A 2 8.58 -4.84 -4.30
N GLU A 3 8.89 -4.88 -5.61
CA GLU A 3 10.03 -4.16 -6.19
C GLU A 3 9.95 -2.64 -5.92
N LEU A 4 8.80 -2.00 -6.15
CA LEU A 4 8.60 -0.56 -5.85
C LEU A 4 8.87 -0.23 -4.38
N LEU A 5 8.44 -1.08 -3.45
CA LEU A 5 8.65 -0.89 -2.01
C LEU A 5 10.13 -1.11 -1.63
N THR A 6 10.78 -2.12 -2.21
CA THR A 6 12.20 -2.38 -2.00
C THR A 6 13.08 -1.28 -2.58
N GLU A 7 12.76 -0.77 -3.78
CA GLU A 7 13.45 0.38 -4.37
C GLU A 7 13.26 1.64 -3.53
N ARG A 8 12.04 1.88 -3.07
CA ARG A 8 11.74 2.96 -2.15
C ARG A 8 12.55 2.84 -0.87
N GLU A 9 12.63 1.68 -0.23
CA GLU A 9 13.47 1.51 0.95
C GLU A 9 14.96 1.74 0.65
N ALA A 10 15.46 1.17 -0.44
CA ALA A 10 16.87 1.26 -0.82
C ALA A 10 17.34 2.70 -1.10
N SER A 11 16.44 3.58 -1.56
CA SER A 11 16.74 4.98 -1.82
C SER A 11 16.68 5.88 -0.58
N ALA A 12 16.33 5.34 0.60
CA ALA A 12 16.20 6.13 1.81
C ALA A 12 17.52 6.80 2.22
N PRO A 13 17.49 8.06 2.69
CA PRO A 13 18.69 8.72 3.20
C PRO A 13 19.24 7.90 4.37
N ARG A 14 20.52 7.50 4.27
CA ARG A 14 21.25 6.93 5.40
C ARG A 14 21.95 8.06 6.12
N ASP A 15 21.59 8.30 7.38
CA ASP A 15 22.30 9.26 8.22
C ASP A 15 23.34 8.55 9.11
N GLU A 16 24.36 9.29 9.55
CA GLU A 16 25.46 8.77 10.37
C GLU A 16 24.97 8.19 11.72
N LEU A 17 23.83 8.69 12.23
CA LEU A 17 23.25 8.22 13.48
C LEU A 17 22.58 6.85 13.29
N ALA A 18 21.94 6.60 12.16
CA ALA A 18 21.37 5.32 11.79
C ALA A 18 22.45 4.24 11.68
N GLU A 19 23.63 4.58 11.13
CA GLU A 19 24.77 3.67 11.08
C GLU A 19 25.31 3.34 12.48
N LEU A 20 25.32 4.33 13.39
CA LEU A 20 25.80 4.16 14.75
C LEU A 20 24.82 3.41 15.65
N THR A 21 23.51 3.59 15.44
CA THR A 21 22.44 3.07 16.32
C THR A 21 21.75 1.83 15.77
N GLY A 22 21.89 1.54 14.47
CA GLY A 22 21.13 0.50 13.77
C GLY A 22 19.65 0.85 13.55
N ILE A 23 19.21 2.06 13.92
CA ILE A 23 17.82 2.50 13.74
C ILE A 23 17.65 2.97 12.29
N ARG A 24 16.87 2.23 11.50
CA ARG A 24 16.49 2.64 10.14
C ARG A 24 15.57 3.85 10.19
N THR A 25 15.94 4.90 9.46
CA THR A 25 15.09 6.05 9.17
C THR A 25 14.59 5.96 7.72
N GLY A 26 13.31 6.23 7.52
CA GLY A 26 12.69 6.32 6.21
C GLY A 26 12.81 7.72 5.63
N HIS A 27 12.12 7.95 4.51
CA HIS A 27 12.09 9.25 3.88
C HIS A 27 11.31 10.28 4.70
N SER A 28 11.77 11.52 4.63
CA SER A 28 11.00 12.69 5.07
C SER A 28 10.03 13.18 3.98
N SER A 29 10.39 13.03 2.71
CA SER A 29 9.57 13.45 1.56
C SER A 29 8.54 12.40 1.13
N ALA A 30 7.42 12.88 0.60
CA ALA A 30 6.35 12.02 0.11
C ALA A 30 6.78 11.28 -1.15
N PRO A 31 6.21 10.08 -1.41
CA PRO A 31 6.36 9.47 -2.72
C PRO A 31 5.83 10.42 -3.81
N THR A 32 6.55 10.51 -4.92
CA THR A 32 6.14 11.32 -6.07
C THR A 32 5.20 10.58 -7.01
N ASP A 33 5.25 9.25 -7.01
CA ASP A 33 4.34 8.40 -7.78
C ASP A 33 3.05 8.12 -7.01
N ALA A 34 1.92 8.15 -7.72
CA ALA A 34 0.60 7.97 -7.15
C ALA A 34 0.41 6.59 -6.50
N THR A 35 1.04 5.54 -7.03
CA THR A 35 0.96 4.17 -6.50
C THR A 35 1.58 4.10 -5.11
N LEU A 36 2.83 4.54 -4.97
CA LEU A 36 3.50 4.56 -3.68
C LEU A 36 2.80 5.52 -2.70
N GLY A 37 2.29 6.66 -3.19
CA GLY A 37 1.51 7.59 -2.35
C GLY A 37 0.20 6.98 -1.82
N ARG A 38 -0.38 5.98 -2.50
CA ARG A 38 -1.53 5.23 -1.97
C ARG A 38 -1.14 4.15 -0.98
N LEU A 39 0.04 3.55 -1.14
CA LEU A 39 0.55 2.52 -0.24
C LEU A 39 1.15 3.09 1.05
N LEU A 40 1.77 4.27 0.98
CA LEU A 40 2.46 4.92 2.09
C LEU A 40 1.69 6.17 2.51
N PRO A 41 1.13 6.22 3.73
CA PRO A 41 0.26 7.31 4.16
C PRO A 41 1.01 8.62 4.36
N ASP A 42 0.28 9.73 4.21
CA ASP A 42 0.72 11.06 4.66
C ASP A 42 0.52 11.28 6.16
N PHE A 43 -0.09 10.32 6.87
CA PHE A 43 -0.43 10.31 8.31
C PHE A 43 -1.45 11.37 8.75
N HIS A 44 -1.21 12.64 8.44
CA HIS A 44 -2.06 13.73 8.88
C HIS A 44 -2.48 14.63 7.71
N ARG A 45 -3.74 15.09 7.73
CA ARG A 45 -4.41 15.84 6.66
C ARG A 45 -4.87 17.19 7.19
N PRO A 46 -4.10 18.27 6.99
CA PRO A 46 -4.41 19.58 7.57
C PRO A 46 -5.78 20.12 7.13
N ASP A 47 -6.23 19.79 5.92
CA ASP A 47 -7.54 20.18 5.38
C ASP A 47 -8.73 19.59 6.15
N GLN A 48 -8.49 18.58 6.98
CA GLN A 48 -9.50 17.91 7.80
C GLN A 48 -9.46 18.33 9.28
N ASP A 49 -8.54 19.22 9.67
CA ASP A 49 -8.40 19.67 11.05
C ASP A 49 -9.37 20.80 11.41
N ALA A 50 -9.90 20.73 12.62
CA ALA A 50 -10.62 21.86 13.22
C ALA A 50 -9.68 23.03 13.60
N GLU A 51 -8.43 22.73 13.95
CA GLU A 51 -7.39 23.70 14.31
C GLU A 51 -6.07 23.38 13.60
N LEU A 52 -5.61 24.32 12.77
CA LEU A 52 -4.38 24.18 12.00
C LEU A 52 -3.16 24.60 12.84
N THR A 53 -2.24 23.66 13.11
CA THR A 53 -0.94 23.98 13.69
C THR A 53 0.06 24.40 12.60
N ALA A 54 1.02 25.26 12.94
CA ALA A 54 2.06 25.68 12.00
C ALA A 54 2.85 24.49 11.42
N ASP A 55 3.12 23.46 12.24
CA ASP A 55 3.87 22.27 11.84
C ASP A 55 3.07 21.29 10.96
N ALA A 56 1.74 21.27 11.11
CA ALA A 56 0.86 20.56 10.17
C ALA A 56 0.81 21.29 8.83
N VAL A 57 0.61 22.61 8.85
CA VAL A 57 0.48 23.44 7.64
C VAL A 57 1.79 23.45 6.83
N ASN A 58 2.94 23.48 7.49
CA ASN A 58 4.24 23.49 6.81
C ASN A 58 4.76 22.09 6.42
N GLY A 59 4.00 21.02 6.71
CA GLY A 59 4.34 19.63 6.38
C GLY A 59 5.41 18.97 7.26
N ARG A 60 5.91 19.63 8.30
CA ARG A 60 6.95 19.08 9.19
C ARG A 60 6.45 17.88 9.99
N LEU A 61 5.20 17.90 10.42
CA LEU A 61 4.59 16.78 11.14
C LEU A 61 4.61 15.50 10.29
N ASN A 62 4.11 15.58 9.05
CA ASN A 62 4.08 14.44 8.12
C ASN A 62 5.49 13.95 7.76
N SER A 63 6.43 14.88 7.58
CA SER A 63 7.83 14.56 7.33
C SER A 63 8.45 13.71 8.45
N ALA A 64 8.25 14.11 9.71
CA ALA A 64 8.75 13.38 10.86
C ALA A 64 8.02 12.03 11.06
N LEU A 65 6.71 11.99 10.87
CA LEU A 65 5.95 10.73 10.99
C LEU A 65 6.37 9.72 9.91
N ARG A 66 6.62 10.17 8.68
CA ARG A 66 7.10 9.31 7.60
C ARG A 66 8.49 8.76 7.88
N SER A 67 9.43 9.60 8.29
CA SER A 67 10.80 9.13 8.54
C SER A 67 10.87 8.06 9.63
N VAL A 68 9.95 8.08 10.61
CA VAL A 68 9.90 7.09 11.69
C VAL A 68 9.14 5.82 11.29
N ASN A 69 8.08 5.94 10.49
CA ASN A 69 7.14 4.83 10.27
C ASN A 69 7.29 4.14 8.92
N GLU A 70 7.76 4.82 7.88
CA GLU A 70 7.86 4.27 6.52
C GLU A 70 8.61 2.93 6.46
N PRO A 71 9.77 2.73 7.14
CA PRO A 71 10.47 1.45 7.11
C PRO A 71 9.62 0.29 7.64
N LYS A 72 8.90 0.52 8.75
CA LYS A 72 8.03 -0.50 9.37
C LYS A 72 6.83 -0.83 8.49
N ILE A 73 6.26 0.18 7.83
CA ILE A 73 5.16 -0.01 6.88
C ILE A 73 5.64 -0.84 5.70
N ILE A 74 6.80 -0.52 5.13
CA ILE A 74 7.40 -1.29 4.03
C ILE A 74 7.63 -2.75 4.45
N ASP A 75 8.28 -2.97 5.60
CA ASP A 75 8.52 -4.32 6.14
C ASP A 75 7.21 -5.13 6.26
N ALA A 76 6.16 -4.52 6.83
CA ALA A 76 4.87 -5.17 7.02
C ALA A 76 4.21 -5.55 5.68
N LYS A 77 4.27 -4.67 4.68
CA LYS A 77 3.71 -4.93 3.34
C LYS A 77 4.47 -6.02 2.59
N LEU A 78 5.79 -6.02 2.69
CA LEU A 78 6.65 -7.05 2.10
C LEU A 78 6.42 -8.41 2.77
N ALA A 79 6.28 -8.44 4.10
CA ALA A 79 5.95 -9.65 4.84
C ALA A 79 4.58 -10.21 4.43
N ALA A 80 3.54 -9.37 4.38
CA ALA A 80 2.20 -9.77 3.95
C ALA A 80 2.21 -10.34 2.52
N SER A 81 2.91 -9.68 1.60
CA SER A 81 3.06 -10.15 0.22
C SER A 81 3.78 -11.50 0.13
N THR A 82 4.81 -11.69 0.96
CA THR A 82 5.58 -12.94 1.02
C THR A 82 4.70 -14.09 1.53
N THR A 83 3.96 -13.87 2.61
CA THR A 83 3.01 -14.86 3.14
C THR A 83 1.95 -15.22 2.12
N MET A 84 1.37 -14.23 1.44
CA MET A 84 0.36 -14.46 0.40
C MET A 84 0.92 -15.34 -0.73
N LEU A 85 2.10 -15.00 -1.26
CA LEU A 85 2.73 -15.78 -2.33
C LEU A 85 3.12 -17.20 -1.88
N ALA A 86 3.59 -17.36 -0.64
CA ALA A 86 3.99 -18.66 -0.11
C ALA A 86 2.81 -19.61 0.13
N THR A 87 1.60 -19.07 0.30
CA THR A 87 0.37 -19.84 0.59
C THR A 87 -0.57 -19.91 -0.62
N LEU A 88 -0.22 -19.28 -1.74
CA LEU A 88 -0.95 -19.38 -3.00
C LEU A 88 -0.53 -20.66 -3.76
N PRO A 89 -1.45 -21.56 -4.10
CA PRO A 89 -1.12 -22.76 -4.88
C PRO A 89 -0.67 -22.41 -6.31
N ASP A 90 0.44 -22.99 -6.77
CA ASP A 90 1.03 -22.71 -8.11
C ASP A 90 0.06 -22.94 -9.29
N GLY A 91 -0.91 -23.84 -9.12
CA GLY A 91 -1.94 -24.17 -10.13
C GLY A 91 -3.30 -23.51 -9.90
N GLY A 92 -3.42 -22.66 -8.87
CA GLY A 92 -4.71 -22.21 -8.34
C GLY A 92 -5.50 -23.34 -7.64
N GLY A 93 -6.74 -23.04 -7.29
CA GLY A 93 -7.65 -23.97 -6.61
C GLY A 93 -7.95 -23.55 -5.18
N ASP A 94 -8.34 -24.52 -4.36
CA ASP A 94 -8.75 -24.27 -2.98
C ASP A 94 -7.58 -23.78 -2.14
N VAL A 95 -7.85 -22.73 -1.35
CA VAL A 95 -6.88 -22.10 -0.46
C VAL A 95 -7.35 -22.32 0.98
N SER A 96 -6.48 -22.90 1.81
CA SER A 96 -6.73 -23.08 3.24
C SER A 96 -5.71 -22.27 4.01
N LEU A 97 -6.20 -21.27 4.75
CA LEU A 97 -5.38 -20.31 5.48
C LEU A 97 -5.65 -20.43 6.98
N THR A 98 -4.61 -20.24 7.76
CA THR A 98 -4.75 -19.83 9.16
C THR A 98 -5.29 -18.39 9.24
N GLU A 99 -5.79 -17.98 10.40
CA GLU A 99 -6.29 -16.62 10.61
C GLU A 99 -5.20 -15.55 10.37
N GLU A 100 -3.96 -15.82 10.79
CA GLU A 100 -2.81 -14.93 10.58
C GLU A 100 -2.44 -14.80 9.09
N GLU A 101 -2.50 -15.91 8.34
CA GLU A 101 -2.28 -15.90 6.89
C GLU A 101 -3.42 -15.18 6.17
N ALA A 102 -4.67 -15.38 6.58
CA ALA A 102 -5.83 -14.66 6.04
C ALA A 102 -5.70 -13.14 6.24
N MET A 103 -5.24 -12.70 7.41
CA MET A 103 -4.97 -11.28 7.65
C MET A 103 -3.82 -10.75 6.77
N SER A 104 -2.78 -11.56 6.55
CA SER A 104 -1.70 -11.22 5.62
C SER A 104 -2.20 -11.10 4.18
N TRP A 105 -3.08 -12.00 3.75
CA TRP A 105 -3.75 -11.96 2.45
C TRP A 105 -4.58 -10.70 2.27
N LEU A 106 -5.43 -10.34 3.24
CA LEU A 106 -6.23 -9.10 3.19
C LEU A 106 -5.34 -7.86 3.03
N THR A 107 -4.23 -7.81 3.77
CA THR A 107 -3.27 -6.69 3.66
C THR A 107 -2.67 -6.62 2.25
N ALA A 108 -2.18 -7.75 1.73
CA ALA A 108 -1.55 -7.81 0.42
C ALA A 108 -2.54 -7.55 -0.73
N LEU A 109 -3.74 -8.14 -0.69
CA LEU A 109 -4.82 -7.90 -1.67
C LEU A 109 -5.24 -6.45 -1.69
N ASN A 110 -5.44 -5.84 -0.52
CA ASN A 110 -5.76 -4.42 -0.43
C ASN A 110 -4.65 -3.55 -1.02
N ASP A 111 -3.38 -3.86 -0.76
CA ASP A 111 -2.26 -3.11 -1.32
C ASP A 111 -2.19 -3.22 -2.84
N VAL A 112 -2.38 -4.42 -3.40
CA VAL A 112 -2.45 -4.61 -4.86
C VAL A 112 -3.63 -3.84 -5.45
N ARG A 113 -4.81 -3.90 -4.81
CA ARG A 113 -6.02 -3.18 -5.23
C ARG A 113 -5.80 -1.66 -5.20
N LEU A 114 -5.19 -1.13 -4.15
CA LEU A 114 -4.86 0.30 -4.03
C LEU A 114 -3.85 0.75 -5.08
N ALA A 115 -2.81 -0.05 -5.31
CA ALA A 115 -1.79 0.22 -6.31
C ALA A 115 -2.40 0.26 -7.72
N LEU A 116 -3.20 -0.74 -8.06
CA LEU A 116 -3.90 -0.81 -9.35
C LEU A 116 -4.91 0.32 -9.51
N GLY A 117 -5.67 0.64 -8.45
CA GLY A 117 -6.60 1.75 -8.46
C GLY A 117 -5.92 3.11 -8.67
N ALA A 118 -4.73 3.31 -8.07
CA ALA A 118 -3.92 4.50 -8.29
C ALA A 118 -3.45 4.62 -9.74
N MET A 119 -2.93 3.52 -10.31
CA MET A 119 -2.45 3.44 -11.68
C MET A 119 -3.56 3.73 -12.70
N LEU A 120 -4.77 3.23 -12.43
CA LEU A 120 -5.93 3.43 -13.28
C LEU A 120 -6.61 4.79 -13.07
N GLY A 121 -6.24 5.54 -12.03
CA GLY A 121 -6.89 6.79 -11.68
C GLY A 121 -8.34 6.61 -11.22
N ILE A 122 -8.65 5.51 -10.52
CA ILE A 122 -10.01 5.20 -10.07
C ILE A 122 -10.55 6.31 -9.16
N SER A 123 -11.77 6.75 -9.47
CA SER A 123 -12.56 7.76 -8.78
C SER A 123 -14.03 7.35 -8.72
N GLU A 124 -14.86 8.16 -8.05
CA GLU A 124 -16.31 7.96 -7.98
C GLU A 124 -17.00 8.01 -9.37
N ASP A 125 -16.37 8.67 -10.34
CA ASP A 125 -16.88 8.80 -11.71
C ASP A 125 -16.38 7.68 -12.65
N THR A 126 -15.62 6.71 -12.13
CA THR A 126 -15.10 5.62 -12.96
C THR A 126 -16.24 4.70 -13.39
N PRO A 127 -16.39 4.40 -14.69
CA PRO A 127 -17.43 3.48 -15.14
C PRO A 127 -17.14 2.04 -14.68
N ASP A 128 -18.18 1.25 -14.48
CA ASP A 128 -18.04 -0.18 -14.12
C ASP A 128 -17.33 -1.01 -15.19
N GLN A 129 -17.39 -0.58 -16.45
CA GLN A 129 -16.75 -1.25 -17.57
C GLN A 129 -16.19 -0.23 -18.56
N LEU A 130 -15.03 -0.57 -19.14
CA LEU A 130 -14.43 0.16 -20.24
C LEU A 130 -14.73 -0.57 -21.57
N PRO A 131 -14.68 0.13 -22.71
CA PRO A 131 -14.73 -0.52 -24.03
C PRO A 131 -13.69 -1.63 -24.15
N ALA A 132 -14.03 -2.73 -24.82
CA ALA A 132 -13.16 -3.91 -24.89
C ALA A 132 -11.79 -3.63 -25.58
N ASP A 133 -11.71 -2.60 -26.42
CA ASP A 133 -10.49 -2.14 -27.09
C ASP A 133 -9.69 -1.12 -26.25
N HIS A 134 -10.21 -0.71 -25.08
CA HIS A 134 -9.50 0.21 -24.20
C HIS A 134 -8.26 -0.47 -23.58
N PRO A 135 -7.08 0.18 -23.59
CA PRO A 135 -5.82 -0.42 -23.09
C PRO A 135 -5.88 -0.92 -21.64
N HIS A 136 -6.75 -0.31 -20.83
CA HIS A 136 -6.91 -0.63 -19.41
C HIS A 136 -8.16 -1.46 -19.08
N ALA A 137 -8.94 -1.93 -20.06
CA ALA A 137 -10.17 -2.70 -19.80
C ALA A 137 -9.92 -3.92 -18.90
N ALA A 138 -8.95 -4.76 -19.26
CA ALA A 138 -8.59 -5.94 -18.47
C ALA A 138 -8.06 -5.58 -17.07
N HIS A 139 -7.38 -4.44 -16.92
CA HIS A 139 -6.88 -3.99 -15.62
C HIS A 139 -8.02 -3.56 -14.70
N LEU A 140 -9.05 -2.90 -15.23
CA LEU A 140 -10.24 -2.55 -14.47
C LEU A 140 -11.01 -3.80 -14.01
N ASP A 141 -11.11 -4.82 -14.87
CA ASP A 141 -11.73 -6.09 -14.50
C ASP A 141 -10.99 -6.76 -13.33
N VAL A 142 -9.65 -6.74 -13.36
CA VAL A 142 -8.82 -7.25 -12.24
C VAL A 142 -9.05 -6.42 -10.97
N TYR A 143 -9.16 -5.09 -11.06
CA TYR A 143 -9.45 -4.24 -9.92
C TYR A 143 -10.80 -4.59 -9.26
N HIS A 144 -11.85 -4.79 -10.06
CA HIS A 144 -13.16 -5.20 -9.56
C HIS A 144 -13.11 -6.61 -8.95
N TRP A 145 -12.44 -7.53 -9.61
CA TRP A 145 -12.25 -8.88 -9.09
C TRP A 145 -11.53 -8.88 -7.73
N LEU A 146 -10.44 -8.13 -7.58
CA LEU A 146 -9.72 -7.97 -6.30
C LEU A 146 -10.62 -7.40 -5.21
N THR A 147 -11.51 -6.46 -5.57
CA THR A 147 -12.49 -5.89 -4.63
C THR A 147 -13.44 -6.96 -4.09
N VAL A 148 -13.98 -7.81 -4.97
CA VAL A 148 -14.86 -8.92 -4.58
C VAL A 148 -14.12 -9.97 -3.77
N ILE A 149 -12.90 -10.35 -4.16
CA ILE A 149 -12.11 -11.33 -3.40
C ILE A 149 -11.80 -10.83 -1.99
N GLN A 150 -11.47 -9.55 -1.84
CA GLN A 150 -11.24 -8.96 -0.53
C GLN A 150 -12.52 -9.00 0.33
N GLU A 151 -13.68 -8.70 -0.24
CA GLU A 151 -14.97 -8.80 0.45
C GLU A 151 -15.25 -10.23 0.91
N LEU A 152 -15.13 -11.22 0.02
CA LEU A 152 -15.35 -12.63 0.34
C LEU A 152 -14.40 -13.14 1.44
N LEU A 153 -13.14 -12.69 1.43
CA LEU A 153 -12.19 -13.07 2.47
C LEU A 153 -12.55 -12.45 3.82
N VAL A 154 -13.02 -11.19 3.86
CA VAL A 154 -13.54 -10.59 5.09
C VAL A 154 -14.74 -11.35 5.61
N GLU A 155 -15.70 -11.68 4.75
CA GLU A 155 -16.89 -12.45 5.14
C GLU A 155 -16.54 -13.83 5.71
N ALA A 156 -15.56 -14.51 5.11
CA ALA A 156 -15.10 -15.82 5.58
C ALA A 156 -14.40 -15.79 6.95
N MET A 157 -13.99 -14.62 7.44
CA MET A 157 -13.33 -14.43 8.73
C MET A 157 -14.28 -14.04 9.87
N ILE A 158 -15.57 -13.85 9.59
CA ILE A 158 -16.63 -13.50 10.57
C ILE A 158 -17.33 -14.78 11.04
#